data_AF-Q0VFR1-F1
#
_entry.id   AF-Q0VFR1-F1
#
_cell.length_a   1.000
_cell.length_b   1.000
_cell.length_c   1.000
_cell.angle_alpha   90.00
_cell.angle_beta   90.00
_cell.angle_gamma   90.00
#
_symmetry.space_group_name_H-M   'P 1'
#
loop_
_entity.id
_entity.type
_entity.pdbx_description
1 polymer ?
#
loop_
_entity_poly.entity_id
_entity_poly.type
_entity_poly.pdbx_seq_one_letter_code
_entity_poly.pdbx_strand_id
1 'polypeptide(L)'
;MNFRSHRLLRRSPPPPPPISSKPTAISGTSGTGLSSLSSIAQISPCLYLSSGNAAGSRHLVYSRNVTCIVNATLEIPNSNWPDVDYIKVPVPDLPHAPLALYFDTVADRIHQNGKRNGRTLVHCVAGVSRSATLCIAYLMKYHRLALLDAYQWVKTRRPVVRPNMGFWQQLIQYEKKLFGKNTVRLVPSPLGLIPDIYERETRSLIPVWNFR
;
A
#
# COMPACT_ATOMS: atom_id res chain seq x y z
N MET A 1 -43.66 -15.48 50.52
CA MET A 1 -42.29 -16.03 50.42
C MET A 1 -41.51 -15.22 49.41
N ASN A 2 -40.29 -14.82 49.78
CA ASN A 2 -39.50 -13.74 49.18
C ASN A 2 -39.02 -13.97 47.74
N PHE A 3 -39.01 -12.87 46.98
CA PHE A 3 -38.32 -12.65 45.71
C PHE A 3 -36.81 -12.92 45.79
N ARG A 4 -36.21 -13.40 44.69
CA ARG A 4 -34.82 -13.07 44.32
C ARG A 4 -34.59 -13.20 42.81
N SER A 5 -34.68 -12.06 42.12
CA SER A 5 -34.22 -11.89 40.74
C SER A 5 -32.69 -11.82 40.72
N HIS A 6 -32.04 -12.75 40.02
CA HIS A 6 -30.59 -12.70 39.78
C HIS A 6 -30.27 -11.66 38.70
N ARG A 7 -29.91 -10.45 39.15
CA ARG A 7 -29.33 -9.40 38.33
C ARG A 7 -27.87 -9.74 38.02
N LEU A 8 -27.58 -10.19 36.80
CA LEU A 8 -26.23 -10.39 36.30
C LEU A 8 -25.48 -9.05 36.25
N LEU A 9 -24.46 -8.89 37.09
CA LEU A 9 -23.58 -7.72 37.08
C LEU A 9 -22.67 -7.79 35.84
N ARG A 10 -22.95 -6.95 34.84
CA ARG A 10 -22.03 -6.69 33.72
C ARG A 10 -20.76 -6.05 34.28
N ARG A 11 -19.64 -6.77 34.21
CA ARG A 11 -18.31 -6.21 34.49
C ARG A 11 -17.92 -5.24 33.37
N SER A 12 -17.50 -4.03 33.73
CA SER A 12 -16.95 -3.04 32.81
C SER A 12 -15.59 -3.49 32.26
N PRO A 13 -15.24 -3.15 30.99
CA PRO A 13 -13.95 -3.49 30.41
C PRO A 13 -12.80 -2.71 31.08
N PRO A 14 -11.58 -3.26 31.11
CA PRO A 14 -10.41 -2.59 31.69
C PRO A 14 -9.96 -1.38 30.84
N PRO A 15 -9.33 -0.37 31.46
CA PRO A 15 -8.83 0.81 30.75
C PRO A 15 -7.63 0.46 29.85
N PRO A 16 -7.42 1.22 28.75
CA PRO A 16 -6.27 1.03 27.87
C PRO A 16 -4.94 1.40 28.57
N PRO A 17 -3.82 0.79 28.18
CA PRO A 17 -2.51 1.08 28.76
C PRO A 17 -2.03 2.50 28.42
N PRO A 18 -1.19 3.11 29.28
CA PRO A 18 -0.71 4.48 29.09
C PRO A 18 0.24 4.60 27.90
N ILE A 19 0.06 5.67 27.13
CA ILE A 19 0.92 6.06 26.01
C ILE A 19 2.18 6.71 26.57
N SER A 20 3.32 6.01 26.50
CA SER A 20 4.62 6.58 26.82
C SER A 20 5.21 7.34 25.62
N SER A 21 5.86 8.45 25.96
CA SER A 21 6.30 9.60 25.16
C SER A 21 7.40 9.33 24.11
N LYS A 22 7.36 10.16 23.04
CA LYS A 22 8.33 10.35 21.93
C LYS A 22 9.76 10.74 22.43
N PRO A 23 10.73 11.08 21.52
CA PRO A 23 11.49 10.21 20.63
C PRO A 23 13.02 10.44 20.79
N THR A 24 13.84 9.40 20.79
CA THR A 24 15.30 9.58 20.82
C THR A 24 15.82 9.89 19.42
N ALA A 25 16.42 11.08 19.26
CA ALA A 25 17.10 11.51 18.04
C ALA A 25 18.37 10.68 17.81
N ILE A 26 18.58 10.23 16.56
CA ILE A 26 19.90 9.81 16.09
C ILE A 26 20.18 10.54 14.78
N SER A 27 21.34 11.17 14.78
CA SER A 27 22.02 11.98 13.78
C SER A 27 22.09 11.35 12.40
N GLY A 28 22.04 12.22 11.37
CA GLY A 28 21.97 11.83 9.98
C GLY A 28 23.25 11.28 9.36
N THR A 29 23.03 10.61 8.22
CA THR A 29 23.99 10.47 7.12
C THR A 29 23.21 10.47 5.81
N SER A 30 23.55 11.40 4.94
CA SER A 30 23.10 11.59 3.56
C SER A 30 23.43 10.35 2.70
N GLY A 31 22.43 9.47 2.54
CA GLY A 31 22.48 8.30 1.66
C GLY A 31 21.10 8.08 1.02
N THR A 32 20.58 9.08 0.34
CA THR A 32 19.17 9.16 -0.06
C THR A 32 18.98 8.74 -1.53
N GLY A 33 18.82 7.44 -1.77
CA GLY A 33 18.39 6.93 -3.08
C GLY A 33 18.33 5.42 -3.14
N LEU A 34 19.48 4.76 -2.94
CA LEU A 34 19.60 3.30 -3.10
C LEU A 34 19.07 2.49 -1.89
N SER A 35 19.23 3.01 -0.67
CA SER A 35 18.81 2.33 0.58
C SER A 35 17.29 2.15 0.70
N SER A 36 16.50 3.03 0.07
CA SER A 36 15.04 2.92 0.06
C SER A 36 14.52 1.87 -0.94
N LEU A 37 15.31 1.48 -1.93
CA LEU A 37 14.91 0.50 -2.94
C LEU A 37 15.16 -0.94 -2.47
N SER A 38 16.13 -1.15 -1.58
CA SER A 38 16.39 -2.44 -0.92
C SER A 38 15.46 -2.71 0.27
N SER A 39 14.69 -1.71 0.72
CA SER A 39 13.82 -1.85 1.89
C SER A 39 12.45 -2.44 1.55
N ILE A 40 11.89 -3.16 2.52
CA ILE A 40 10.55 -3.72 2.55
C ILE A 40 9.74 -2.96 3.59
N ALA A 41 8.62 -2.39 3.18
CA ALA A 41 7.77 -1.55 4.02
C ALA A 41 6.59 -2.36 4.55
N GLN A 42 6.34 -2.33 5.85
CA GLN A 42 5.12 -2.87 6.43
C GLN A 42 3.98 -1.87 6.21
N ILE A 43 2.94 -2.29 5.48
CA ILE A 43 1.77 -1.46 5.19
C ILE A 43 0.68 -1.68 6.23
N SER A 44 0.46 -2.93 6.64
CA SER A 44 -0.45 -3.32 7.72
C SER A 44 0.10 -4.57 8.42
N PRO A 45 -0.51 -5.06 9.53
CA PRO A 45 -0.05 -6.26 10.21
C PRO A 45 0.15 -7.48 9.31
N CYS A 46 -0.68 -7.63 8.26
CA CYS A 46 -0.64 -8.75 7.33
C CYS A 46 -0.16 -8.39 5.91
N LEU A 47 0.34 -7.16 5.67
CA LEU A 47 0.71 -6.69 4.32
C LEU A 47 2.04 -5.95 4.31
N TYR A 48 2.92 -6.35 3.40
CA TYR A 48 4.18 -5.69 3.08
C TYR A 48 4.24 -5.27 1.61
N LEU A 49 5.03 -4.24 1.33
CA LEU A 49 5.33 -3.73 -0.01
C LEU A 49 6.84 -3.63 -0.20
N SER A 50 7.37 -4.15 -1.32
CA SER A 50 8.80 -4.03 -1.63
C SER A 50 9.11 -3.89 -3.13
N SER A 51 10.41 -3.74 -3.43
CA SER A 51 10.99 -4.00 -4.74
C SER A 51 11.14 -5.50 -5.01
N GLY A 52 11.45 -5.86 -6.26
CA GLY A 52 11.71 -7.24 -6.68
C GLY A 52 12.97 -7.81 -6.04
N ASN A 53 14.03 -7.02 -5.90
CA ASN A 53 15.26 -7.44 -5.22
C ASN A 53 14.98 -7.85 -3.77
N ALA A 54 14.19 -7.06 -3.04
CA ALA A 54 13.83 -7.38 -1.66
C ALA A 54 12.91 -8.62 -1.56
N ALA A 55 12.00 -8.82 -2.52
CA ALA A 55 11.13 -10.00 -2.57
C ALA A 55 11.91 -11.28 -2.91
N GLY A 56 12.98 -11.17 -3.69
CA GLY A 56 13.91 -12.27 -3.98
C GLY A 56 14.85 -12.63 -2.83
N SER A 57 14.88 -11.85 -1.74
CA SER A 57 15.73 -12.14 -0.58
C SER A 57 15.02 -13.10 0.37
N ARG A 58 15.49 -14.36 0.41
CA ARG A 58 15.01 -15.38 1.36
C ARG A 58 15.02 -14.84 2.81
N HIS A 59 16.12 -14.22 3.22
CA HIS A 59 16.23 -13.66 4.57
C HIS A 59 15.12 -12.63 4.88
N LEU A 60 14.83 -11.71 3.97
CA LEU A 60 13.79 -10.68 4.20
C LEU A 60 12.37 -11.28 4.23
N VAL A 61 12.10 -12.27 3.39
CA VAL A 61 10.81 -12.99 3.31
C VAL A 61 10.54 -13.75 4.60
N TYR A 62 11.46 -14.62 5.02
CA TYR A 62 11.28 -15.47 6.21
C TYR A 62 11.34 -14.67 7.52
N SER A 63 12.23 -13.67 7.66
CA SER A 63 12.27 -12.81 8.85
C SER A 63 10.98 -12.01 9.10
N ARG A 64 10.12 -11.89 8.08
CA ARG A 64 8.81 -11.23 8.18
C ARG A 64 7.65 -12.21 8.24
N ASN A 65 7.91 -13.52 8.30
CA ASN A 65 6.90 -14.57 8.27
C ASN A 65 5.94 -14.41 7.08
N VAL A 66 6.48 -14.05 5.91
CA VAL A 66 5.69 -13.94 4.67
C VAL A 66 5.28 -15.34 4.24
N THR A 67 3.98 -15.55 4.06
CA THR A 67 3.37 -16.82 3.64
C THR A 67 2.78 -16.73 2.23
N CYS A 68 2.66 -15.52 1.68
CA CYS A 68 2.17 -15.31 0.32
C CYS A 68 2.91 -14.15 -0.35
N ILE A 69 3.31 -14.32 -1.61
CA ILE A 69 3.93 -13.28 -2.43
C ILE A 69 3.04 -12.99 -3.64
N VAL A 70 2.70 -11.72 -3.82
CA VAL A 70 2.07 -11.21 -5.04
C VAL A 70 3.13 -10.52 -5.89
N ASN A 71 3.46 -11.13 -7.01
CA ASN A 71 4.42 -10.66 -7.99
C ASN A 71 3.69 -9.88 -9.10
N ALA A 72 3.69 -8.56 -8.99
CA ALA A 72 3.06 -7.65 -9.96
C ALA A 72 4.02 -7.22 -11.07
N THR A 73 4.63 -8.19 -11.75
CA THR A 73 5.49 -7.95 -12.91
C THR A 73 5.23 -8.97 -14.02
N LEU A 74 5.61 -8.65 -15.25
CA LEU A 74 5.80 -9.63 -16.31
C LEU A 74 7.17 -10.32 -16.14
N GLU A 75 8.19 -9.48 -15.99
CA GLU A 75 9.61 -9.74 -16.22
C GLU A 75 10.34 -10.51 -15.10
N ILE A 76 9.93 -10.37 -13.83
CA ILE A 76 10.58 -11.04 -12.70
C ILE A 76 9.93 -12.42 -12.45
N PRO A 77 10.66 -13.54 -12.50
CA PRO A 77 10.10 -14.85 -12.13
C PRO A 77 9.83 -14.95 -10.62
N ASN A 78 8.95 -15.86 -10.21
CA ASN A 78 8.77 -16.17 -8.79
C ASN A 78 9.99 -16.92 -8.25
N SER A 79 10.40 -16.62 -7.02
CA SER A 79 11.52 -17.32 -6.37
C SER A 79 11.20 -18.74 -5.93
N ASN A 80 9.90 -19.11 -5.88
CA ASN A 80 9.41 -20.46 -5.55
C ASN A 80 10.00 -21.01 -4.24
N TRP A 81 10.00 -20.20 -3.18
CA TRP A 81 10.42 -20.66 -1.85
C TRP A 81 9.44 -21.72 -1.32
N PRO A 82 9.94 -22.77 -0.64
CA PRO A 82 9.07 -23.73 0.03
C PRO A 82 8.24 -22.99 1.10
N ASP A 83 6.97 -23.38 1.23
CA ASP A 83 6.02 -22.82 2.21
C ASP A 83 5.53 -21.39 1.95
N VAL A 84 5.79 -20.85 0.75
CA VAL A 84 5.28 -19.54 0.32
C VAL A 84 4.37 -19.72 -0.89
N ASP A 85 3.13 -19.27 -0.77
CA ASP A 85 2.20 -19.19 -1.89
C ASP A 85 2.58 -18.04 -2.84
N TYR A 86 2.35 -18.21 -4.13
CA TYR A 86 2.60 -17.16 -5.11
C TYR A 86 1.36 -16.81 -5.93
N ILE A 87 1.17 -15.52 -6.18
CA ILE A 87 0.26 -14.99 -7.20
C ILE A 87 1.07 -14.16 -8.18
N LYS A 88 0.95 -14.47 -9.46
CA LYS A 88 1.51 -13.66 -10.55
C LYS A 88 0.44 -12.72 -11.09
N VAL A 89 0.75 -11.44 -11.15
CA VAL A 89 -0.05 -10.40 -11.82
C VAL A 89 0.78 -9.87 -12.99
N PRO A 90 0.67 -10.50 -14.18
CA PRO A 90 1.53 -10.25 -15.32
C PRO A 90 1.14 -8.94 -16.05
N VAL A 91 1.45 -7.80 -15.43
CA VAL A 91 1.06 -6.48 -15.92
C VAL A 91 2.31 -5.57 -16.05
N PRO A 92 2.51 -4.90 -17.20
CA PRO A 92 3.58 -3.93 -17.37
C PRO A 92 3.28 -2.63 -16.61
N ASP A 93 4.30 -1.84 -16.29
CA ASP A 93 4.11 -0.54 -15.62
C ASP A 93 3.78 0.57 -16.62
N LEU A 94 2.71 0.39 -17.38
CA LEU A 94 2.28 1.31 -18.42
C LEU A 94 0.90 1.89 -18.08
N PRO A 95 0.61 3.16 -18.40
CA PRO A 95 -0.68 3.78 -18.10
C PRO A 95 -1.90 3.03 -18.67
N HIS A 96 -1.77 2.43 -19.85
CA HIS A 96 -2.86 1.67 -20.49
C HIS A 96 -2.99 0.23 -19.96
N ALA A 97 -2.09 -0.23 -19.09
CA ALA A 97 -2.09 -1.60 -18.61
C ALA A 97 -3.28 -1.83 -17.64
N PRO A 98 -4.06 -2.92 -17.80
CA PRO A 98 -5.34 -3.09 -17.10
C PRO A 98 -5.17 -3.69 -15.69
N LEU A 99 -4.42 -3.01 -14.81
CA LEU A 99 -4.15 -3.48 -13.45
C LEU A 99 -5.42 -3.61 -12.58
N ALA A 100 -6.45 -2.79 -12.85
CA ALA A 100 -7.73 -2.79 -12.16
C ALA A 100 -8.46 -4.14 -12.19
N LEU A 101 -8.23 -4.95 -13.22
CA LEU A 101 -8.80 -6.30 -13.33
C LEU A 101 -8.35 -7.22 -12.16
N TYR A 102 -7.24 -6.88 -11.51
CA TYR A 102 -6.66 -7.63 -10.40
C TYR A 102 -6.96 -7.02 -9.02
N PHE A 103 -7.61 -5.85 -8.95
CA PHE A 103 -7.82 -5.16 -7.66
C PHE A 103 -8.63 -6.02 -6.69
N ASP A 104 -9.76 -6.53 -7.14
CA ASP A 104 -10.64 -7.34 -6.30
C ASP A 104 -9.95 -8.66 -5.90
N THR A 105 -9.39 -9.41 -6.86
CA THR A 105 -8.79 -10.73 -6.62
C THR A 105 -7.54 -10.66 -5.73
N VAL A 106 -6.67 -9.68 -5.94
CA VAL A 106 -5.47 -9.49 -5.10
C VAL A 106 -5.85 -9.01 -3.70
N ALA A 107 -6.75 -8.03 -3.59
CA ALA A 107 -7.22 -7.57 -2.29
C ALA A 107 -7.84 -8.71 -1.48
N ASP A 108 -8.65 -9.55 -2.13
CA ASP A 108 -9.31 -10.70 -1.49
C ASP A 108 -8.29 -11.72 -1.01
N ARG A 109 -7.25 -12.02 -1.79
CA ARG A 109 -6.17 -12.91 -1.34
C ARG A 109 -5.45 -12.34 -0.13
N ILE A 110 -5.08 -11.05 -0.14
CA ILE A 110 -4.39 -10.42 0.98
C ILE A 110 -5.22 -10.56 2.26
N HIS A 111 -6.52 -10.26 2.16
CA HIS A 111 -7.45 -10.36 3.29
C HIS A 111 -7.61 -11.78 3.81
N GLN A 112 -7.80 -12.75 2.92
CA GLN A 112 -7.94 -14.16 3.27
C GLN A 112 -6.68 -14.72 3.92
N ASN A 113 -5.49 -14.37 3.42
CA ASN A 113 -4.22 -14.76 4.02
C ASN A 113 -4.07 -14.16 5.43
N GLY A 114 -4.41 -12.87 5.59
CA GLY A 114 -4.40 -12.20 6.89
C GLY A 114 -5.35 -12.84 7.92
N LYS A 115 -6.55 -13.26 7.49
CA LYS A 115 -7.51 -14.00 8.35
C LYS A 115 -6.96 -15.34 8.86
N ARG A 116 -5.99 -15.93 8.15
CA ARG A 116 -5.30 -17.17 8.54
C ARG A 116 -3.99 -16.91 9.28
N ASN A 117 -3.82 -15.69 9.82
CA ASN A 117 -2.59 -15.21 10.47
C ASN A 117 -1.35 -15.21 9.55
N GLY A 118 -1.56 -15.28 8.23
CA GLY A 118 -0.51 -15.17 7.23
C GLY A 118 -0.14 -13.71 6.94
N ARG A 119 0.98 -13.52 6.24
CA ARG A 119 1.44 -12.19 5.80
C ARG A 119 1.73 -12.21 4.32
N THR A 120 1.21 -11.23 3.61
CA THR A 120 1.37 -11.10 2.16
C THR A 120 2.41 -10.03 1.84
N LEU A 121 3.35 -10.34 0.95
CA LEU A 121 4.27 -9.38 0.35
C LEU A 121 3.85 -9.09 -1.09
N VAL A 122 3.56 -7.83 -1.40
CA VAL A 122 3.29 -7.39 -2.77
C VAL A 122 4.50 -6.65 -3.30
N HIS A 123 5.05 -7.11 -4.43
CA HIS A 123 6.19 -6.46 -5.07
C HIS A 123 5.96 -6.22 -6.56
N CYS A 124 6.72 -5.29 -7.10
CA CYS A 124 6.92 -5.17 -8.55
C CYS A 124 8.43 -5.10 -8.82
N VAL A 125 8.89 -4.30 -9.80
CA VAL A 125 10.34 -4.06 -9.96
C VAL A 125 10.87 -3.15 -8.86
N ALA A 126 10.44 -1.88 -8.82
CA ALA A 126 10.97 -0.90 -7.88
C ALA A 126 10.17 -0.78 -6.57
N GLY A 127 8.97 -1.35 -6.51
CA GLY A 127 8.05 -1.12 -5.41
C GLY A 127 7.51 0.32 -5.38
N VAL A 128 7.27 0.91 -6.56
CA VAL A 128 6.90 2.33 -6.72
C VAL A 128 5.48 2.50 -7.22
N SER A 129 5.12 1.80 -8.29
CA SER A 129 3.85 1.98 -9.01
C SER A 129 2.94 0.75 -8.89
N ARG A 130 3.12 -0.30 -9.71
CA ARG A 130 2.25 -1.51 -9.74
C ARG A 130 1.89 -2.09 -8.36
N SER A 131 2.88 -2.45 -7.54
CA SER A 131 2.62 -3.04 -6.22
C SER A 131 1.97 -2.06 -5.25
N ALA A 132 2.32 -0.78 -5.32
CA ALA A 132 1.70 0.26 -4.51
C ALA A 132 0.22 0.44 -4.85
N THR A 133 -0.13 0.45 -6.13
CA THR A 133 -1.51 0.51 -6.61
C THR A 133 -2.35 -0.64 -6.02
N LEU A 134 -1.83 -1.87 -6.04
CA LEU A 134 -2.52 -3.03 -5.46
C LEU A 134 -2.69 -2.91 -3.94
N CYS A 135 -1.67 -2.43 -3.23
CA CYS A 135 -1.79 -2.16 -1.79
C CYS A 135 -2.84 -1.09 -1.47
N ILE A 136 -2.89 -0.01 -2.25
CA ILE A 136 -3.89 1.07 -2.09
C ILE A 136 -5.30 0.51 -2.34
N ALA A 137 -5.50 -0.27 -3.41
CA ALA A 137 -6.77 -0.92 -3.71
C ALA A 137 -7.25 -1.85 -2.57
N TYR A 138 -6.34 -2.62 -1.97
CA TYR A 138 -6.64 -3.44 -0.79
C TYR A 138 -7.09 -2.60 0.42
N LEU A 139 -6.35 -1.53 0.73
CA LEU A 139 -6.70 -0.64 1.85
C LEU A 139 -8.06 0.01 1.65
N MET A 140 -8.40 0.45 0.43
CA MET A 140 -9.73 0.94 0.15
C MET A 140 -10.81 -0.13 0.37
N LYS A 141 -10.63 -1.33 -0.17
CA LYS A 141 -11.64 -2.39 -0.07
C LYS A 141 -11.87 -2.86 1.36
N TYR A 142 -10.78 -3.19 2.07
CA TYR A 142 -10.85 -3.91 3.35
C TYR A 142 -10.61 -3.05 4.59
N HIS A 143 -9.89 -1.93 4.46
CA HIS A 143 -9.73 -0.97 5.56
C HIS A 143 -10.70 0.21 5.43
N ARG A 144 -11.51 0.24 4.36
CA ARG A 144 -12.54 1.26 4.10
C ARG A 144 -11.98 2.67 4.05
N LEU A 145 -10.70 2.81 3.69
CA LEU A 145 -10.06 4.10 3.49
C LEU A 145 -10.50 4.70 2.16
N ALA A 146 -10.68 6.01 2.11
CA ALA A 146 -10.80 6.72 0.83
C ALA A 146 -9.46 6.68 0.08
N LEU A 147 -9.47 6.96 -1.22
CA LEU A 147 -8.28 6.89 -2.07
C LEU A 147 -7.15 7.79 -1.57
N LEU A 148 -7.47 9.04 -1.22
CA LEU A 148 -6.50 9.99 -0.68
C LEU A 148 -5.82 9.43 0.57
N ASP A 149 -6.60 8.92 1.53
CA ASP A 149 -6.11 8.38 2.79
C ASP A 149 -5.29 7.10 2.58
N ALA A 150 -5.77 6.19 1.71
CA ALA A 150 -5.07 4.96 1.38
C ALA A 150 -3.72 5.24 0.69
N TYR A 151 -3.67 6.23 -0.21
CA TYR A 151 -2.42 6.66 -0.83
C TYR A 151 -1.46 7.24 0.22
N GLN A 152 -1.91 8.18 1.06
CA GLN A 152 -1.08 8.78 2.11
C GLN A 152 -0.57 7.74 3.11
N TRP A 153 -1.42 6.76 3.46
CA TRP A 153 -1.05 5.64 4.31
C TRP A 153 0.13 4.85 3.76
N VAL A 154 0.10 4.54 2.46
CA VAL A 154 1.20 3.81 1.79
C VAL A 154 2.42 4.71 1.61
N LYS A 155 2.23 5.97 1.19
CA LYS A 155 3.29 6.94 0.92
C LYS A 155 4.12 7.25 2.17
N THR A 156 3.48 7.39 3.34
CA THR A 156 4.19 7.62 4.61
C THR A 156 5.06 6.44 5.04
N ARG A 157 4.67 5.21 4.68
CA ARG A 157 5.41 3.97 5.00
C ARG A 157 6.45 3.61 3.93
N ARG A 158 6.24 4.07 2.70
CA ARG A 158 7.19 3.93 1.59
C ARG A 158 7.20 5.22 0.74
N PRO A 159 8.07 6.20 1.09
CA PRO A 159 8.10 7.52 0.46
C PRO A 159 8.34 7.51 -1.05
N VAL A 160 8.97 6.48 -1.60
CA VAL A 160 9.21 6.36 -3.05
C VAL A 160 7.96 6.03 -3.87
N VAL A 161 6.83 5.70 -3.23
CA VAL A 161 5.60 5.32 -3.94
C VAL A 161 5.07 6.44 -4.82
N ARG A 162 4.79 6.10 -6.08
CA ARG A 162 4.30 6.99 -7.13
C ARG A 162 3.66 6.15 -8.25
N PRO A 163 2.37 5.79 -8.14
CA PRO A 163 1.64 5.13 -9.22
C PRO A 163 1.71 5.94 -10.52
N ASN A 164 1.78 5.25 -11.67
CA ASN A 164 1.66 5.92 -12.96
C ASN A 164 0.24 6.50 -13.16
N MET A 165 0.09 7.41 -14.12
CA MET A 165 -1.16 8.18 -14.31
C MET A 165 -2.37 7.30 -14.65
N GLY A 166 -2.17 6.23 -15.42
CA GLY A 166 -3.26 5.32 -15.76
C GLY A 166 -3.72 4.47 -14.57
N PHE A 167 -2.80 4.10 -13.68
CA PHE A 167 -3.17 3.45 -12.42
C PHE A 167 -3.90 4.40 -11.47
N TRP A 168 -3.58 5.69 -11.47
CA TRP A 168 -4.38 6.69 -10.77
C TRP A 168 -5.81 6.76 -11.28
N GLN A 169 -6.02 6.80 -12.60
CA GLN A 169 -7.36 6.76 -13.20
C GLN A 169 -8.13 5.52 -12.75
N GLN A 170 -7.47 4.36 -12.79
CA GLN A 170 -8.05 3.09 -12.36
C GLN A 170 -8.42 3.10 -10.87
N LEU A 171 -7.57 3.65 -10.00
CA LEU A 171 -7.86 3.79 -8.57
C LEU A 171 -9.04 4.74 -8.30
N ILE A 172 -9.13 5.86 -9.02
CA ILE A 172 -10.25 6.81 -8.92
C ILE A 172 -11.56 6.10 -9.33
N GLN A 173 -11.57 5.38 -10.45
CA GLN A 173 -12.74 4.61 -10.86
C GLN A 173 -13.12 3.55 -9.82
N TYR A 174 -12.12 2.89 -9.22
CA TYR A 174 -12.35 1.87 -8.21
C TYR A 174 -12.88 2.45 -6.89
N GLU A 175 -12.39 3.62 -6.46
CA GLU A 175 -12.94 4.35 -5.31
C GLU A 175 -14.42 4.71 -5.54
N LYS A 176 -14.75 5.20 -6.74
CA LYS A 176 -16.14 5.51 -7.13
C LYS A 176 -17.02 4.26 -7.10
N LYS A 177 -16.50 3.11 -7.57
CA LYS A 177 -17.18 1.80 -7.48
C LYS A 177 -17.44 1.41 -6.01
N LEU A 178 -16.47 1.61 -5.11
CA LEU A 178 -16.57 1.18 -3.71
C LEU A 178 -17.42 2.11 -2.82
N PHE A 179 -17.41 3.41 -3.10
CA PHE A 179 -17.95 4.43 -2.19
C PHE A 179 -18.90 5.44 -2.84
N GLY A 180 -19.10 5.38 -4.16
CA GLY A 180 -19.98 6.30 -4.90
C GLY A 180 -19.43 7.73 -5.07
N LYS A 181 -18.23 8.02 -4.55
CA LYS A 181 -17.59 9.35 -4.59
C LYS A 181 -16.08 9.22 -4.76
N ASN A 182 -15.44 10.35 -5.12
CA ASN A 182 -13.99 10.42 -5.25
C ASN A 182 -13.35 11.48 -4.35
N THR A 183 -12.21 11.13 -3.77
CA THR A 183 -11.39 12.04 -2.94
C THR A 183 -10.15 12.57 -3.67
N VAL A 184 -9.81 12.00 -4.83
CA VAL A 184 -8.73 12.46 -5.71
C VAL A 184 -9.33 12.73 -7.08
N ARG A 185 -8.94 13.85 -7.70
CA ARG A 185 -9.34 14.23 -9.06
C ARG A 185 -8.12 14.38 -9.95
N LEU A 186 -8.34 14.22 -11.25
CA LEU A 186 -7.35 14.60 -12.24
C LEU A 186 -7.50 16.08 -12.59
N VAL A 187 -6.38 16.80 -12.58
CA VAL A 187 -6.29 18.22 -12.93
C VAL A 187 -5.32 18.42 -14.09
N PRO A 188 -5.53 19.43 -14.95
CA PRO A 188 -4.57 19.80 -15.99
C PRO A 188 -3.24 20.26 -15.40
N SER A 189 -2.14 19.90 -16.05
CA SER A 189 -0.80 20.43 -15.80
C SER A 189 -0.01 20.52 -17.11
N PRO A 190 1.13 21.23 -17.14
CA PRO A 190 2.01 21.24 -18.32
C PRO A 190 2.53 19.86 -18.72
N LEU A 191 2.49 18.87 -17.81
CA LEU A 191 2.92 17.49 -18.06
C LEU A 191 1.73 16.56 -18.42
N GLY A 192 0.55 17.13 -18.69
CA GLY A 192 -0.69 16.40 -18.92
C GLY A 192 -1.59 16.31 -17.67
N LEU A 193 -2.58 15.42 -17.70
CA LEU A 193 -3.48 15.21 -16.56
C LEU A 193 -2.74 14.50 -15.41
N ILE A 194 -2.75 15.12 -14.23
CA ILE A 194 -2.15 14.58 -13.01
C ILE A 194 -3.18 14.51 -11.88
N PRO A 195 -3.01 13.61 -10.90
CA PRO A 195 -3.73 13.71 -9.63
C PRO A 195 -3.50 15.08 -8.98
N ASP A 196 -4.55 15.69 -8.46
CA ASP A 196 -4.51 16.95 -7.69
C ASP A 196 -3.45 16.94 -6.57
N ILE A 197 -3.22 15.79 -5.94
CA ILE A 197 -2.18 15.60 -4.94
C ILE A 197 -0.74 15.87 -5.44
N TYR A 198 -0.50 15.82 -6.75
CA TYR A 198 0.81 16.09 -7.36
C TYR A 198 0.94 17.52 -7.86
N GLU A 199 -0.10 18.34 -7.75
CA GLU A 199 -0.09 19.72 -8.24
C GLU A 199 1.02 20.55 -7.57
N ARG A 200 1.17 20.43 -6.25
CA ARG A 200 2.24 21.16 -5.52
C ARG A 200 3.64 20.73 -5.95
N GLU A 201 3.86 19.43 -6.14
CA GLU A 201 5.17 18.90 -6.57
C GLU A 201 5.51 19.35 -8.00
N THR A 202 4.53 19.34 -8.89
CA THR A 202 4.72 19.69 -10.31
C THR A 202 4.91 21.18 -10.55
N ARG A 203 4.30 22.06 -9.73
CA ARG A 203 4.57 23.51 -9.79
C ARG A 203 6.04 23.85 -9.53
N SER A 204 6.71 23.10 -8.67
CA SER A 204 8.14 23.30 -8.36
C SER A 204 9.10 22.77 -9.43
N LEU A 205 8.60 21.97 -10.39
CA LEU A 205 9.39 21.38 -11.47
C LEU A 205 9.33 22.21 -12.76
N ILE A 206 8.56 23.30 -12.78
CA ILE A 206 8.54 24.24 -13.89
C ILE A 206 9.67 25.26 -13.65
N PRO A 207 10.71 25.30 -14.51
CA PRO A 207 11.69 26.37 -14.44
C PRO A 207 10.97 27.71 -14.64
N VAL A 208 11.28 28.71 -13.81
CA VAL A 208 10.79 30.09 -13.95
C VAL A 208 11.50 30.76 -15.14
N TRP A 209 11.28 30.24 -16.34
CA TRP A 209 11.76 30.84 -17.59
C TRP A 209 10.56 30.94 -18.52
N ASN A 210 9.72 31.95 -18.29
CA ASN A 210 8.98 32.71 -19.31
C ASN A 210 7.94 33.61 -18.63
N PHE A 211 8.43 34.73 -18.09
CA PHE A 211 7.69 35.99 -18.03
C PHE A 211 8.67 37.11 -18.43
N ARG A 212 8.79 37.33 -19.74
CA ARG A 212 9.21 38.61 -20.32
C ARG A 212 8.38 38.84 -21.56
#